data_AF-A0A1S9ZUU4-F1
#
_entry.id   AF-A0A1S9ZUU4-F1
#
_cell.length_a   1.000
_cell.length_b   1.000
_cell.length_c   1.000
_cell.angle_alpha   90.00
_cell.angle_beta   90.00
_cell.angle_gamma   90.00
#
_symmetry.space_group_name_H-M   'P 1'
#
loop_
_entity.id
_entity.type
_entity.pdbx_description
1 polymer ?
#
loop_
_entity_poly.entity_id
_entity_poly.type
_entity_poly.pdbx_seq_one_letter_code
_entity_poly.pdbx_strand_id
1 'polypeptide(L)' 'MGLDVPDEPPTDYIINALLNIFYLAARSRRYVGGMGAVALPLTVKDISDVLFAHPVYLSRTVIDSVIFALDNLWLEQNRR' A
#
# COMPACT_ATOMS: atom_id res chain seq x y z
N MET A 1 -14.54 -27.21 13.23
CA MET A 1 -15.56 -26.13 13.23
C MET A 1 -15.04 -25.09 12.25
N GLY A 2 -15.57 -25.06 11.03
CA GLY A 2 -15.16 -24.09 10.02
C GLY A 2 -15.59 -22.70 10.49
N LEU A 3 -14.66 -21.75 10.53
CA LEU A 3 -15.00 -20.37 10.83
C LEU A 3 -15.90 -19.87 9.69
N ASP A 4 -17.02 -19.25 10.05
CA ASP A 4 -17.88 -18.54 9.11
C ASP A 4 -17.07 -17.32 8.61
N VAL A 5 -16.39 -17.50 7.49
CA VAL A 5 -15.61 -16.43 6.88
C VAL A 5 -16.62 -15.49 6.23
N PRO A 6 -16.67 -14.21 6.64
CA PRO A 6 -17.57 -13.26 6.02
C PRO A 6 -17.32 -13.19 4.52
N ASP A 7 -18.39 -13.05 3.73
CA ASP A 7 -18.25 -12.81 2.30
C ASP A 7 -17.40 -11.56 2.07
N GLU A 8 -16.43 -11.69 1.15
CA GLU A 8 -15.57 -10.57 0.78
C GLU A 8 -16.44 -9.41 0.27
N PRO A 9 -16.21 -8.17 0.73
CA PRO A 9 -16.98 -7.04 0.25
C PRO A 9 -16.83 -6.92 -1.27
N PRO A 10 -17.91 -6.56 -1.99
CA PRO A 10 -17.85 -6.39 -3.43
C PRO A 10 -16.78 -5.36 -3.78
N THR A 11 -15.79 -5.79 -4.55
CA THR A 11 -14.65 -4.98 -4.99
C THR A 11 -14.74 -4.71 -6.48
N ASP A 12 -14.27 -3.53 -6.89
CA ASP A 12 -14.11 -3.17 -8.29
C ASP A 12 -12.63 -3.20 -8.70
N TYR A 13 -12.39 -3.05 -10.01
CA TYR A 13 -11.02 -3.02 -10.56
C TYR A 13 -10.16 -1.93 -9.89
N ILE A 14 -10.75 -0.77 -9.60
CA ILE A 14 -10.02 0.39 -9.08
C ILE A 14 -9.51 0.10 -7.67
N ILE A 15 -10.38 -0.40 -6.80
CA ILE A 15 -10.03 -0.77 -5.42
C ILE A 15 -8.97 -1.87 -5.44
N ASN A 16 -9.17 -2.92 -6.22
CA ASN A 16 -8.22 -4.03 -6.29
C ASN A 16 -6.84 -3.58 -6.81
N ALA A 17 -6.81 -2.70 -7.81
CA ALA A 17 -5.57 -2.14 -8.31
C ALA A 17 -4.85 -1.31 -7.24
N LEU A 18 -5.55 -0.42 -6.54
CA LEU A 18 -4.98 0.44 -5.50
C LEU A 18 -4.45 -0.38 -4.30
N LEU A 19 -5.21 -1.38 -3.85
CA LEU A 19 -4.78 -2.29 -2.78
C LEU A 19 -3.53 -3.08 -3.17
N ASN A 20 -3.48 -3.60 -4.39
CA ASN A 20 -2.31 -4.34 -4.88
C ASN A 20 -1.07 -3.43 -5.02
N ILE A 21 -1.25 -2.20 -5.52
CA ILE A 21 -0.16 -1.23 -5.60
C ILE A 21 0.40 -0.93 -4.20
N PHE A 22 -0.49 -0.66 -3.23
CA PHE A 22 -0.07 -0.41 -1.85
C PHE A 22 0.65 -1.62 -1.26
N TYR A 23 0.11 -2.81 -1.44
CA TYR A 23 0.71 -4.06 -0.95
C TYR A 23 2.13 -4.25 -1.47
N LEU A 24 2.34 -4.08 -2.77
CA LEU A 24 3.66 -4.25 -3.39
C LEU A 24 4.64 -3.15 -2.98
N ALA A 25 4.20 -1.89 -2.92
CA ALA A 25 5.05 -0.78 -2.48
C ALA A 25 5.41 -0.88 -0.99
N ALA A 26 4.46 -1.24 -0.13
CA ALA A 26 4.70 -1.46 1.30
C ALA A 26 5.70 -2.60 1.56
N ARG A 27 5.77 -3.59 0.67
CA ARG A 27 6.75 -4.68 0.75
C ARG A 27 8.18 -4.21 0.49
N SER A 28 8.38 -3.17 -0.31
CA SER A 28 9.71 -2.54 -0.52
C SER A 28 10.03 -1.46 0.51
N ARG A 29 9.18 -1.28 1.54
CA ARG A 29 9.35 -0.21 2.53
C ARG A 29 10.72 -0.26 3.18
N ARG A 30 11.34 0.91 3.23
CA ARG A 30 12.64 1.12 3.85
C ARG A 30 12.50 1.30 5.35
N TYR A 31 13.47 0.79 6.09
CA TYR A 31 13.56 0.94 7.54
C TYR A 31 14.90 1.57 7.90
N VAL A 32 14.90 2.48 8.87
CA VAL A 32 16.14 3.02 9.46
C VAL A 32 16.40 2.29 10.78
N GLY A 33 17.63 1.78 10.92
CA GLY A 33 18.07 1.02 12.09
C GLY A 33 18.86 1.86 13.08
N GLY A 34 18.49 1.76 14.36
CA GLY A 34 19.16 2.29 15.54
C GLY A 34 18.78 1.46 16.77
N MET A 35 18.20 2.07 17.82
CA MET A 35 17.61 1.33 18.97
C MET A 35 16.20 0.76 18.70
N GLY A 36 15.76 0.73 17.43
CA GLY A 36 14.50 0.17 16.96
C GLY A 36 14.42 0.35 15.44
N ALA A 37 13.72 -0.56 14.75
CA ALA A 37 13.47 -0.41 13.31
C ALA A 37 12.31 0.56 13.11
N VAL A 38 12.58 1.74 12.57
CA VAL A 38 11.55 2.74 12.25
C VAL A 38 11.21 2.65 10.76
N ALA A 39 9.94 2.41 10.47
CA ALA A 39 9.40 2.40 9.11
C ALA A 39 9.46 3.81 8.51
N LEU A 40 10.08 3.96 7.34
CA LEU A 40 10.05 5.20 6.58
C LEU A 40 8.78 5.28 5.71
N PRO A 41 8.25 6.49 5.45
CA PRO A 41 7.17 6.67 4.49
C PRO A 41 7.53 6.17 3.10
N LEU A 42 6.53 5.68 2.38
CA LEU A 42 6.66 5.32 0.98
C LEU A 42 6.97 6.55 0.14
N THR A 43 7.75 6.34 -0.90
CA THR A 43 8.14 7.40 -1.83
C THR A 43 7.43 7.24 -3.16
N VAL A 44 7.40 8.33 -3.94
CA VAL A 44 6.96 8.30 -5.34
C VAL A 44 7.74 7.26 -6.15
N LYS A 45 9.01 7.00 -5.81
CA LYS A 45 9.83 5.98 -6.47
C LYS A 45 9.29 4.58 -6.20
N ASP A 46 8.93 4.24 -4.96
CA ASP A 46 8.37 2.93 -4.62
C ASP A 46 7.11 2.65 -5.44
N ILE A 47 6.23 3.66 -5.56
CA ILE A 47 5.02 3.56 -6.40
C ILE A 47 5.37 3.42 -7.89
N SER A 48 6.34 4.21 -8.37
CA SER A 48 6.76 4.18 -9.78
C SER A 48 7.33 2.82 -10.17
N ASP A 49 8.14 2.21 -9.29
CA ASP A 49 8.75 0.91 -9.54
C ASP A 49 7.67 -0.19 -9.61
N VAL A 50 6.62 -0.10 -8.78
CA VAL A 50 5.45 -0.99 -8.88
C VAL A 50 4.69 -0.78 -10.19
N LEU A 51 4.39 0.47 -10.56
CA LEU A 51 3.65 0.77 -11.79
C LEU A 51 4.42 0.41 -13.07
N PHE A 52 5.74 0.42 -13.00
CA PHE A 52 6.60 -0.06 -14.08
C PHE A 52 6.46 -1.57 -14.29
N ALA A 53 6.43 -2.35 -13.20
CA ALA A 53 6.27 -3.81 -13.26
C ALA A 53 4.81 -4.25 -13.49
N HIS A 54 3.86 -3.49 -12.96
CA HIS A 54 2.42 -3.77 -12.98
C HIS A 54 1.64 -2.54 -13.45
N PRO A 55 1.60 -2.27 -14.77
CA PRO A 55 0.84 -1.14 -15.30
C PRO A 55 -0.66 -1.26 -15.01
N VAL A 56 -1.29 -0.14 -14.69
CA VAL A 56 -2.74 -0.05 -14.46
C VAL A 56 -3.34 1.12 -15.24
N TYR A 57 -4.62 1.02 -15.58
CA TYR A 57 -5.36 2.08 -16.27
C TYR A 57 -5.99 3.07 -15.28
N LEU A 58 -5.15 3.74 -14.49
CA LEU A 58 -5.56 4.73 -13.49
C LEU A 58 -4.69 5.98 -13.57
N SER A 59 -5.27 7.13 -13.23
CA SER A 59 -4.55 8.39 -13.17
C SER A 59 -3.45 8.34 -12.12
N ARG A 60 -2.23 8.74 -12.50
CA ARG A 60 -1.08 8.73 -11.59
C ARG A 60 -1.31 9.58 -10.34
N THR A 61 -1.96 10.73 -10.48
CA THR A 61 -2.31 11.61 -9.36
C THR A 61 -3.25 10.92 -8.38
N VAL A 62 -4.24 10.17 -8.88
CA VAL A 62 -5.18 9.42 -8.04
C VAL A 62 -4.44 8.32 -7.28
N ILE A 63 -3.59 7.56 -7.98
CA ILE A 63 -2.78 6.50 -7.37
C ILE A 63 -1.91 7.09 -6.26
N ASP A 64 -1.06 8.05 -6.56
CA ASP A 64 -0.14 8.63 -5.57
C ASP A 64 -0.91 9.17 -4.34
N SER A 65 -2.03 9.88 -4.56
CA SER A 65 -2.84 10.43 -3.46
C SER A 65 -3.41 9.35 -2.53
N VAL A 66 -3.96 8.27 -3.09
CA VAL A 66 -4.55 7.18 -2.30
C VAL A 66 -3.47 6.37 -1.60
N ILE A 67 -2.38 6.04 -2.30
CA ILE A 67 -1.30 5.24 -1.73
C ILE A 67 -0.62 5.96 -0.58
N PHE A 68 -0.40 7.28 -0.68
CA PHE A 68 0.14 8.05 0.45
C PHE A 68 -0.86 8.16 1.61
N ALA A 69 -2.18 8.26 1.34
CA ALA A 69 -3.17 8.24 2.40
C ALA A 69 -3.18 6.89 3.16
N LEU A 70 -3.11 5.77 2.43
CA LEU A 70 -3.00 4.43 3.02
C LEU A 70 -1.68 4.24 3.80
N ASP A 71 -0.58 4.77 3.27
CA ASP A 71 0.73 4.74 3.94
C ASP A 71 0.70 5.48 5.28
N ASN A 72 0.11 6.68 5.31
CA ASN A 72 -0.06 7.45 6.54
C ASN A 72 -0.89 6.70 7.58
N LEU A 73 -2.03 6.12 7.19
CA LEU A 73 -2.87 5.32 8.09
C LEU A 73 -2.13 4.12 8.67
N TRP A 74 -1.34 3.43 7.84
CA TRP A 74 -0.52 2.32 8.31
C TRP A 74 0.57 2.78 9.28
N LEU A 75 1.28 3.87 8.96
CA LEU A 75 2.33 4.42 9.83
C LEU A 75 1.76 4.86 11.19
N GLU A 76 0.56 5.46 11.21
CA GLU A 76 -0.13 5.85 12.43
C GLU A 76 -0.49 4.64 13.30
N GLN A 77 -0.95 3.55 12.68
CA GLN A 77 -1.26 2.29 13.39
C GLN A 77 -0.02 1.60 13.95
N ASN A 78 1.10 1.65 13.21
CA ASN A 78 2.34 0.95 13.52
C ASN A 78 3.35 1.77 14.33
N ARG A 79 3.02 3.02 14.71
CA ARG A 79 3.85 3.88 15.59
C ARG A 79 3.60 3.60 17.10
N ARG A 80 2.74 2.63 17.43
CA ARG A 80 2.40 2.23 18.81
C ARG A 80 3.40 1.23 19.40
#